data_AF-X8APV9-F1
#
_entry.id   AF-X8APV9-F1
#
_cell.length_a   1.000
_cell.length_b   1.000
_cell.length_c   1.000
_cell.angle_alpha   90.00
_cell.angle_beta   90.00
_cell.angle_gamma   90.00
#
_symmetry.space_group_name_H-M   'P 1'
#
loop_
_entity.id
_entity.type
_entity.pdbx_description
1 polymer ?
#
loop_
_entity_poly.entity_id
_entity_poly.type
_entity_poly.pdbx_seq_one_letter_code
_entity_poly.pdbx_strand_id
1 'polypeptide(L)'
;MLKPFTPRYFAAIPGVWARRSSEVAQTVVIGLYPSWDISDDGLAAADEFLADPDVPPPLRRLVLEGRAEVERALHAQRFDAAEPA
;
A
#
# COMPACT_ATOMS: atom_id res chain seq x y z
N MET A 1 -2.19 -2.09 -16.94
CA MET A 1 -2.48 -0.64 -17.00
C MET A 1 -3.05 -0.10 -15.67
N LEU A 2 -2.36 -0.30 -14.54
CA LEU A 2 -2.77 0.29 -13.25
C LEU A 2 -1.63 0.99 -12.49
N LYS A 3 -0.37 0.81 -12.90
CA LYS A 3 0.82 1.44 -12.29
C LYS A 3 0.67 2.95 -11.99
N PRO A 4 0.06 3.78 -12.86
CA PRO A 4 -0.10 5.21 -12.56
C PRO A 4 -1.01 5.53 -11.37
N PHE A 5 -1.78 4.56 -10.85
CA PHE A 5 -2.71 4.77 -9.74
C PHE A 5 -2.07 4.54 -8.36
N THR A 6 -0.99 3.76 -8.26
CA THR A 6 -0.23 3.56 -7.02
C THR A 6 0.20 4.89 -6.38
N PRO A 7 0.89 5.81 -7.09
CA PRO A 7 1.26 7.10 -6.50
C PRO A 7 0.03 7.98 -6.20
N ARG A 8 -1.03 7.87 -6.99
CA ARG A 8 -2.28 8.65 -6.77
C ARG A 8 -3.01 8.19 -5.51
N TYR A 9 -2.95 6.90 -5.19
CA TYR A 9 -3.49 6.37 -3.94
C TYR A 9 -2.78 7.00 -2.74
N PHE A 10 -1.45 6.91 -2.67
CA PHE A 10 -0.68 7.45 -1.54
C PHE A 10 -0.83 8.97 -1.40
N ALA A 11 -0.94 9.71 -2.50
CA ALA A 11 -1.23 11.14 -2.47
C ALA A 11 -2.64 11.47 -1.94
N ALA A 12 -3.62 10.58 -2.13
CA ALA A 12 -5.02 10.85 -1.81
C ALA A 12 -5.41 10.46 -0.38
N ILE A 13 -4.84 9.38 0.17
CA ILE A 13 -5.29 8.83 1.45
C ILE A 13 -5.14 9.76 2.67
N PRO A 14 -4.15 10.67 2.78
CA PRO A 14 -4.13 11.64 3.89
C PRO A 14 -5.35 12.56 3.87
N GLY A 15 -5.76 13.01 2.69
CA GLY A 15 -6.94 13.87 2.53
C GLY A 15 -8.25 13.14 2.83
N VAL A 16 -8.33 11.85 2.53
CA VAL A 16 -9.48 11.01 2.94
C VAL A 16 -9.51 10.88 4.46
N TRP A 17 -8.37 10.57 5.07
CA TRP A 17 -8.24 10.40 6.51
C TRP A 17 -8.65 11.66 7.29
N ALA A 18 -8.25 12.83 6.80
CA ALA A 18 -8.58 14.10 7.45
C ALA A 18 -10.06 14.51 7.35
N ARG A 19 -10.79 14.03 6.33
CA ARG A 19 -12.16 14.51 6.01
C ARG A 19 -13.28 13.53 6.34
N ARG A 20 -12.96 12.28 6.66
CA ARG A 20 -13.94 11.19 6.89
C ARG A 20 -13.87 10.71 8.33
N SER A 21 -14.92 10.01 8.77
CA SER A 21 -14.84 9.27 10.03
C SER A 21 -13.75 8.20 9.95
N SER A 22 -13.17 7.82 11.09
CA SER A 22 -12.12 6.81 11.14
C SER A 22 -12.54 5.49 10.47
N GLU A 23 -13.79 5.07 10.65
CA GLU A 23 -14.35 3.87 10.04
C GLU A 23 -14.38 3.98 8.51
N VAL A 24 -14.96 5.05 7.96
CA VAL A 24 -15.01 5.27 6.50
C VAL A 24 -13.61 5.42 5.91
N ALA A 25 -12.72 6.15 6.58
CA ALA A 25 -11.34 6.31 6.13
C ALA A 25 -10.61 4.95 6.10
N GLN A 26 -10.77 4.13 7.14
CA GLN A 26 -10.19 2.78 7.19
C GLN A 26 -10.70 1.90 6.04
N THR A 27 -12.02 1.86 5.81
CA THR A 27 -12.60 1.08 4.69
C THR A 27 -12.00 1.50 3.35
N VAL A 28 -11.83 2.81 3.12
CA VAL A 28 -11.24 3.33 1.88
C VAL A 28 -9.76 2.96 1.76
N VAL A 29 -8.98 3.13 2.82
CA VAL A 29 -7.54 2.82 2.82
C VAL A 29 -7.30 1.35 2.53
N ILE A 30 -8.02 0.45 3.22
CA ILE A 30 -7.91 -1.00 3.02
C ILE A 30 -8.40 -1.40 1.63
N GLY A 31 -9.61 -0.99 1.26
CA GLY A 31 -10.26 -1.42 0.01
C GLY A 31 -9.58 -0.90 -1.26
N LEU A 32 -8.82 0.18 -1.17
CA LEU A 32 -8.12 0.78 -2.31
C LEU A 32 -6.60 0.64 -2.25
N TYR A 33 -6.06 -0.06 -1.25
CA TYR A 33 -4.62 -0.32 -1.19
C TYR A 33 -4.17 -1.00 -2.50
N PRO A 34 -3.04 -0.58 -3.12
CA PRO A 34 -2.64 -1.02 -4.45
C PRO A 34 -2.05 -2.44 -4.45
N SER A 35 -2.82 -3.43 -3.98
CA SER A 35 -2.42 -4.84 -3.87
C SER A 35 -2.10 -5.50 -5.20
N TRP A 36 -2.53 -4.91 -6.32
CA TRP A 36 -2.16 -5.34 -7.68
C TRP A 36 -0.73 -4.99 -8.06
N ASP A 37 -0.09 -4.02 -7.39
CA ASP A 37 1.25 -3.55 -7.71
C ASP A 37 2.30 -4.37 -6.93
N ILE A 38 2.37 -5.66 -7.26
CA ILE A 38 3.32 -6.61 -6.69
C ILE A 38 4.68 -6.40 -7.37
N SER A 39 5.38 -5.35 -6.95
CA SER A 39 6.65 -4.94 -7.52
C SER A 39 7.51 -4.19 -6.50
N ASP A 40 8.82 -4.09 -6.75
CA ASP A 40 9.71 -3.27 -5.93
C ASP A 40 9.29 -1.78 -5.95
N ASP A 41 8.80 -1.29 -7.10
CA ASP A 41 8.29 0.08 -7.24
C ASP A 41 7.07 0.32 -6.30
N GLY A 42 6.18 -0.67 -6.20
CA GLY A 42 5.00 -0.60 -5.33
C GLY A 42 5.38 -0.58 -3.84
N LEU A 43 6.38 -1.38 -3.45
CA LEU A 43 6.94 -1.35 -2.09
C LEU A 43 7.64 -0.02 -1.81
N ALA A 44 8.42 0.51 -2.75
CA ALA A 44 9.09 1.79 -2.62
C ALA A 44 8.10 2.95 -2.43
N ALA A 45 6.97 2.95 -3.15
CA ALA A 45 5.93 3.96 -2.98
C ALA A 45 5.28 3.90 -1.58
N ALA A 46 5.08 2.70 -1.02
CA ALA A 46 4.61 2.54 0.35
C ALA A 46 5.64 3.03 1.37
N ASP A 47 6.92 2.71 1.15
CA ASP A 47 8.03 3.15 2.00
C ASP A 47 8.21 4.67 1.99
N GLU A 48 8.06 5.31 0.82
CA GLU A 48 8.08 6.77 0.69
C GLU A 48 6.95 7.42 1.49
N PHE A 49 5.72 6.90 1.35
CA PHE A 49 4.58 7.39 2.14
C PHE A 49 4.82 7.22 3.65
N LEU A 50 5.38 6.08 4.04
CA LEU A 50 5.71 5.76 5.43
C LEU A 50 6.96 6.49 5.94
N ALA A 51 7.71 7.22 5.13
CA ALA A 51 8.84 8.01 5.61
C ALA A 51 8.39 9.29 6.31
N ASP A 52 7.17 9.77 6.04
CA ASP A 52 6.60 10.96 6.64
C ASP A 52 6.22 10.70 8.12
N PRO A 53 6.84 11.42 9.08
CA PRO A 53 6.55 11.26 10.51
C PRO A 53 5.17 11.80 10.91
N ASP A 54 4.55 12.65 10.09
CA ASP A 54 3.26 13.27 10.39
C ASP A 54 2.07 12.37 10.00
N VAL A 55 2.33 11.22 9.37
CA VAL A 55 1.29 10.22 9.08
C VAL A 55 0.66 9.73 10.39
N PRO A 56 -0.67 9.90 10.59
CA PRO A 56 -1.33 9.48 11.82
C PRO A 56 -1.10 7.99 12.13
N PRO A 57 -0.81 7.60 13.38
CA PRO A 57 -0.46 6.22 13.71
C PRO A 57 -1.44 5.15 13.21
N PRO A 58 -2.77 5.34 13.24
CA PRO A 58 -3.69 4.32 12.72
C PRO A 58 -3.65 4.21 11.19
N LEU A 59 -3.44 5.32 10.46
CA LEU A 59 -3.25 5.29 9.00
C LEU A 59 -1.94 4.59 8.64
N ARG A 60 -0.87 4.92 9.37
CA ARG A 60 0.44 4.28 9.22
C ARG A 60 0.35 2.77 9.36
N ARG A 61 -0.38 2.29 10.37
CA ARG A 61 -0.59 0.85 10.61
C ARG A 61 -1.25 0.17 9.41
N LEU A 62 -2.31 0.76 8.84
CA LEU A 62 -3.00 0.18 7.68
C LEU A 62 -2.10 0.08 6.45
N VAL A 63 -1.27 1.11 6.20
CA VAL A 63 -0.31 1.08 5.09
C VAL A 63 0.80 0.06 5.33
N LEU A 64 1.30 -0.08 6.56
CA LEU A 64 2.26 -1.12 6.93
C LEU A 64 1.70 -2.54 6.68
N GLU A 65 0.44 -2.78 7.04
CA GLU A 65 -0.24 -4.06 6.81
C GLU A 65 -0.36 -4.38 5.32
N GLY A 66 -0.83 -3.41 4.51
CA GLY A 66 -0.91 -3.57 3.06
C GLY A 66 0.46 -3.79 2.40
N ARG A 67 1.50 -3.08 2.85
CA ARG A 67 2.88 -3.27 2.37
C ARG A 67 3.37 -4.69 2.66
N ALA A 68 3.14 -5.19 3.87
CA ALA A 68 3.55 -6.55 4.25
C ALA A 68 2.83 -7.63 3.44
N GLU A 69 1.61 -7.37 2.97
CA GLU A 69 0.91 -8.27 2.05
C GLU A 69 1.56 -8.30 0.66
N VAL A 70 1.87 -7.13 0.09
CA VAL A 70 2.57 -7.02 -1.20
C VAL A 70 3.96 -7.65 -1.15
N GLU A 71 4.71 -7.43 -0.07
CA GLU A 71 6.04 -8.01 0.13
C GLU A 71 6.00 -9.54 0.12
N ARG A 72 5.04 -10.13 0.86
CA ARG A 72 4.83 -11.59 0.85
C ARG A 72 4.46 -12.11 -0.54
N ALA A 73 3.56 -11.42 -1.25
CA ALA A 73 3.16 -11.82 -2.60
C ALA A 73 4.33 -11.75 -3.60
N LEU A 74 5.17 -10.71 -3.51
CA LEU A 74 6.35 -10.55 -4.35
C LEU A 74 7.39 -11.65 -4.07
N HIS A 75 7.59 -12.01 -2.81
CA HIS A 75 8.46 -13.12 -2.44
C HIS A 75 7.96 -14.45 -3.01
N ALA A 76 6.65 -14.73 -2.89
CA ALA A 76 6.05 -15.94 -3.47
C ALA A 76 6.23 -15.99 -5.00
N GLN A 77 5.95 -14.90 -5.73
CA GLN A 77 6.16 -14.85 -7.18
C GLN A 77 7.61 -15.11 -7.59
N ARG A 78 8.58 -14.57 -6.83
CA ARG A 78 10.01 -14.80 -7.08
C ARG A 78 10.40 -16.25 -6.82
N PHE A 79 9.83 -16.87 -5.79
CA PHE A 79 10.07 -18.28 -5.47
C PHE A 79 9.51 -19.19 -6.59
N ASP A 80 8.25 -19.02 -6.96
CA ASP A 80 7.59 -19.80 -8.02
C ASP A 80 8.31 -19.66 -9.37
N ALA A 81 8.84 -18.48 -9.69
CA ALA A 81 9.60 -18.26 -10.91
C ALA A 81 11.00 -18.92 -10.90
N ALA A 82 11.54 -19.24 -9.72
CA ALA A 82 12.84 -19.88 -9.55
C ALA A 82 12.75 -21.42 -9.51
N GLU A 83 11.55 -21.99 -9.30
CA GLU A 83 11.31 -23.43 -9.31
C GLU A 83 11.01 -23.88 -10.75
N PRO A 84 11.88 -24.67 -11.40
CA PRO A 84 11.58 -25.24 -12.71
C PRO A 84 10.47 -26.29 -12.55
N ALA A 85 9.46 -26.23 -13.42
CA ALA A 85 8.36 -27.20 -13.50
C ALA A 85 8.83 -28.63 -13.83
#